data_AF-A0A4S1FLE2-F1
#
_entry.id   AF-A0A4S1FLE2-F1
#
_cell.length_a   1.000
_cell.length_b   1.000
_cell.length_c   1.000
_cell.angle_alpha   90.00
_cell.angle_beta   90.00
_cell.angle_gamma   90.00
#
_symmetry.space_group_name_H-M   'P 1'
#
loop_
_entity.id
_entity.type
_entity.pdbx_description
1 polymer ?
#
loop_
_entity_poly.entity_id
_entity_poly.type
_entity_poly.pdbx_seq_one_letter_code
_entity_poly.pdbx_strand_id
1 'polypeptide(L)'
;MVGSDANVVLAAFTEDQTERLTGISKRQLRYWDRIDFFAPSFAYKDRRKAHSRLYSFRDIVSLKVLDALRNESNVPLSHLREVKAKLAHLGDDMWAKTTLHVLNRRVGFINPETKMPEDILSGQGILQIALQVVTGGMETAVRAMWQRQNSTVGKLEQKRGVVHNQVVIAGTRIPVRSVKAFAEAGYSIDQILAEYPTLTKEDVRAAINYDAAA
;
A
#
# COMPACT_ATOMS: atom_id res chain seq x y z
N MET A 1 -11.24 -18.22 22.30
CA MET A 1 -9.94 -18.30 21.59
C MET A 1 -9.92 -17.19 20.56
N VAL A 2 -9.39 -16.04 20.97
CA VAL A 2 -9.26 -14.83 20.14
C VAL A 2 -7.78 -14.76 19.76
N GLY A 3 -7.45 -14.97 18.49
CA GLY A 3 -6.08 -15.12 18.03
C GLY A 3 -5.86 -14.34 16.74
N SER A 4 -5.08 -13.27 16.86
CA SER A 4 -4.29 -12.59 15.82
C SER A 4 -4.97 -11.64 14.80
N ASP A 5 -5.81 -10.71 15.26
CA ASP A 5 -6.16 -9.50 14.48
C ASP A 5 -5.26 -8.28 14.80
N ALA A 6 -4.29 -8.41 15.73
CA ALA A 6 -3.59 -7.24 16.28
C ALA A 6 -2.42 -6.71 15.43
N ASN A 7 -2.07 -7.37 14.33
CA ASN A 7 -1.07 -6.89 13.37
C ASN A 7 -1.72 -6.56 12.01
N VAL A 8 -3.00 -6.19 12.03
CA VAL A 8 -3.65 -5.44 10.94
C VAL A 8 -2.85 -4.16 10.80
N VAL A 9 -1.90 -4.23 9.87
CA VAL A 9 -1.03 -3.17 9.37
C VAL A 9 -1.64 -1.78 9.59
N LEU A 10 -1.29 -1.13 10.71
CA LEU A 10 -1.55 0.29 10.99
C LEU A 10 -0.63 1.13 10.10
N ALA A 11 -0.82 1.04 8.79
CA ALA A 11 -0.06 1.78 7.83
C ALA A 11 -0.96 2.55 6.88
N ALA A 12 -0.54 3.78 6.65
CA ALA A 12 -1.09 4.65 5.64
C ALA A 12 -0.18 4.61 4.41
N PHE A 13 -0.80 4.43 3.24
CA PHE A 13 -0.11 4.33 1.96
C PHE A 13 -0.36 5.60 1.14
N THR A 14 0.71 6.20 0.64
CA THR A 14 0.64 7.32 -0.31
C THR A 14 0.11 6.85 -1.68
N GLU A 15 -0.28 7.79 -2.53
CA GLU A 15 -0.65 7.51 -3.92
C GLU A 15 0.47 6.76 -4.67
N ASP A 16 1.75 7.11 -4.45
CA ASP A 16 2.90 6.45 -5.07
C ASP A 16 3.07 4.99 -4.59
N GLN A 17 2.84 4.73 -3.30
CA GLN A 17 2.88 3.37 -2.76
C GLN A 17 1.69 2.55 -3.27
N THR A 18 0.52 3.16 -3.35
CA THR A 18 -0.71 2.53 -3.84
C THR A 18 -0.57 2.11 -5.30
N GLU A 19 -0.03 2.99 -6.16
CA GLU A 19 0.26 2.69 -7.56
C GLU A 19 1.21 1.50 -7.70
N ARG A 20 2.31 1.46 -6.91
CA ARG A 20 3.26 0.33 -6.94
C ARG A 20 2.67 -0.99 -6.46
N LEU A 21 1.81 -0.96 -5.43
CA LEU A 21 1.23 -2.17 -4.86
C LEU A 21 0.07 -2.72 -5.69
N THR A 22 -0.74 -1.83 -6.27
CA THR A 22 -1.98 -2.22 -6.96
C THR A 22 -1.82 -2.30 -8.47
N GLY A 23 -0.93 -1.50 -9.06
CA GLY A 23 -0.85 -1.29 -10.52
C GLY A 23 -1.73 -0.15 -11.03
N ILE A 24 -2.60 0.43 -10.19
CA ILE A 24 -3.51 1.50 -10.60
C ILE A 24 -2.77 2.84 -10.62
N SER A 25 -2.81 3.52 -11.77
CA SER A 25 -2.14 4.81 -11.91
C SER A 25 -2.66 5.88 -10.94
N LYS A 26 -1.80 6.80 -10.49
CA LYS A 26 -2.21 7.93 -9.64
C LYS A 26 -3.32 8.78 -10.26
N ARG A 27 -3.30 8.94 -11.58
CA ARG A 27 -4.35 9.66 -12.31
C ARG A 27 -5.70 8.96 -12.16
N GLN A 28 -5.71 7.63 -12.25
CA GLN A 28 -6.90 6.82 -12.09
C GLN A 28 -7.40 6.83 -10.63
N LEU A 29 -6.50 6.72 -9.65
CA LEU A 29 -6.83 6.89 -8.23
C LEU A 29 -7.52 8.23 -7.95
N ARG A 30 -6.93 9.33 -8.43
CA ARG A 30 -7.52 10.68 -8.31
C ARG A 30 -8.83 10.84 -9.06
N TYR A 31 -8.95 10.18 -10.22
CA TYR A 31 -10.18 10.17 -10.99
C TYR A 31 -11.29 9.46 -10.23
N TRP A 32 -11.01 8.29 -9.65
CA TRP A 32 -11.96 7.52 -8.84
C TRP A 32 -12.40 8.26 -7.57
N ASP A 33 -11.49 8.96 -6.88
CA ASP A 33 -11.81 9.83 -5.73
C ASP A 33 -12.74 10.98 -6.16
N ARG A 34 -12.43 11.64 -7.28
CA ARG A 34 -13.23 12.79 -7.76
C ARG A 34 -14.65 12.41 -8.17
N ILE A 35 -14.86 11.22 -8.74
CA ILE A 35 -16.20 10.76 -9.16
C ILE A 35 -16.92 9.97 -8.06
N ASP A 36 -16.34 9.92 -6.85
CA ASP A 36 -16.85 9.15 -5.71
C ASP A 36 -17.06 7.66 -6.02
N PHE A 37 -16.23 7.11 -6.90
CA PHE A 37 -16.20 5.67 -7.14
C PHE A 37 -15.42 4.96 -6.03
N PHE A 38 -14.27 5.53 -5.67
CA PHE A 38 -13.42 5.06 -4.58
C PHE A 38 -12.72 6.24 -3.91
N ALA A 39 -13.01 6.47 -2.62
CA ALA A 39 -12.36 7.50 -1.82
C ALA A 39 -11.32 6.88 -0.88
N PRO A 40 -10.14 7.52 -0.66
CA PRO A 40 -9.17 7.05 0.33
C PRO A 40 -9.73 7.14 1.74
N SER A 41 -9.44 6.14 2.58
CA SER A 41 -9.84 6.11 3.99
C SER A 41 -9.31 7.32 4.79
N PHE A 42 -8.11 7.81 4.45
CA PHE A 42 -7.45 8.92 5.13
C PHE A 42 -7.19 10.07 4.15
N ALA A 43 -8.20 10.90 3.90
CA ALA A 43 -8.10 11.99 2.94
C ALA A 43 -8.36 13.37 3.56
N TYR A 44 -7.42 14.31 3.40
CA TYR A 44 -7.55 15.69 3.86
C TYR A 44 -8.54 16.48 3.00
N LYS A 45 -9.40 17.30 3.61
CA LYS A 45 -10.39 18.14 2.90
C LYS A 45 -9.76 18.88 1.71
N ASP A 46 -8.58 19.47 1.91
CA ASP A 46 -7.80 20.06 0.83
C ASP A 46 -6.98 19.00 0.07
N ARG A 47 -7.54 18.58 -1.07
CA ARG A 47 -6.96 17.60 -1.99
C ARG A 47 -5.75 18.10 -2.79
N ARG A 48 -5.35 19.37 -2.63
CA ARG A 48 -4.19 19.97 -3.31
C ARG A 48 -2.90 19.84 -2.49
N LYS A 49 -3.00 19.56 -1.18
CA LYS A 49 -1.83 19.39 -0.32
C LYS A 49 -1.06 18.11 -0.66
N ALA A 50 0.25 18.15 -0.44
CA ALA A 50 1.10 16.97 -0.54
C ALA A 50 0.60 15.90 0.43
N HIS A 51 0.59 14.64 0.00
CA HIS A 51 0.08 13.50 0.78
C HIS A 51 -1.36 13.70 1.30
N SER A 52 -2.18 14.48 0.59
CA SER A 52 -3.59 14.70 0.95
C SER A 52 -4.48 13.46 0.83
N ARG A 53 -3.98 12.41 0.16
CA ARG A 53 -4.65 11.12 -0.03
C ARG A 53 -3.77 10.03 0.53
N LEU A 54 -4.22 9.44 1.61
CA LEU A 54 -3.61 8.28 2.24
C LEU A 54 -4.62 7.14 2.27
N TYR A 55 -4.15 5.96 1.89
CA TYR A 55 -4.94 4.75 1.75
C TYR A 55 -4.66 3.84 2.94
N SER A 56 -5.69 3.18 3.46
CA SER A 56 -5.52 2.11 4.45
C SER A 56 -5.06 0.82 3.76
N PHE A 57 -4.55 -0.17 4.50
CA PHE A 57 -4.28 -1.50 3.93
C PHE A 57 -5.51 -2.10 3.25
N ARG A 58 -6.70 -1.89 3.84
CA ARG A 58 -7.97 -2.35 3.30
C ARG A 58 -8.30 -1.67 1.97
N ASP A 59 -7.96 -0.38 1.82
CA ASP A 59 -8.09 0.30 0.54
C ASP A 59 -7.19 -0.34 -0.51
N ILE A 60 -5.94 -0.66 -0.16
CA ILE A 60 -4.98 -1.29 -1.08
C ILE A 60 -5.51 -2.63 -1.60
N VAL A 61 -6.05 -3.47 -0.72
CA VAL A 61 -6.68 -4.74 -1.12
C VAL A 61 -7.86 -4.47 -2.05
N SER A 62 -8.77 -3.59 -1.66
CA SER A 62 -9.96 -3.26 -2.44
C SER A 62 -9.60 -2.70 -3.84
N LEU A 63 -8.59 -1.85 -3.90
CA LEU A 63 -8.07 -1.28 -5.13
C LEU A 63 -7.43 -2.36 -6.01
N LYS A 64 -6.69 -3.32 -5.45
CA LYS A 64 -6.13 -4.43 -6.27
C LYS A 64 -7.23 -5.30 -6.89
N VAL A 65 -8.34 -5.47 -6.20
CA VAL A 65 -9.51 -6.17 -6.74
C VAL A 65 -10.16 -5.35 -7.85
N LEU A 66 -10.36 -4.05 -7.60
CA LEU A 66 -10.89 -3.14 -8.62
C LEU A 66 -10.00 -3.07 -9.86
N ASP A 67 -8.68 -3.17 -9.71
CA ASP A 67 -7.71 -3.27 -10.80
C ASP A 67 -7.98 -4.51 -11.67
N ALA A 68 -8.06 -5.69 -11.07
CA ALA A 68 -8.34 -6.93 -11.78
C ALA A 68 -9.73 -6.93 -12.48
N LEU A 69 -10.74 -6.36 -11.82
CA LEU A 69 -12.08 -6.24 -12.41
C LEU A 69 -12.13 -5.21 -13.54
N ARG A 70 -11.64 -4.00 -13.29
CA ARG A 70 -11.79 -2.87 -14.21
C ARG A 70 -10.78 -2.90 -15.35
N ASN A 71 -9.51 -3.12 -15.02
CA ASN A 71 -8.40 -2.94 -15.96
C ASN A 71 -8.04 -4.25 -16.65
N GLU A 72 -7.97 -5.38 -15.92
CA GLU A 72 -7.63 -6.67 -16.52
C GLU A 72 -8.85 -7.30 -17.22
N SER A 73 -10.02 -7.29 -16.57
CA SER A 73 -11.23 -7.95 -17.09
C SER A 73 -12.19 -7.01 -17.85
N ASN A 74 -11.86 -5.73 -17.97
CA ASN A 74 -12.66 -4.72 -18.68
C ASN A 74 -14.12 -4.58 -18.20
N VAL A 75 -14.39 -4.81 -16.91
CA VAL A 75 -15.73 -4.62 -16.34
C VAL A 75 -16.12 -3.12 -16.37
N PRO A 76 -17.32 -2.74 -16.84
CA PRO A 76 -17.79 -1.35 -16.82
C PRO A 76 -17.86 -0.74 -15.42
N LEU A 77 -17.47 0.52 -15.25
CA LEU A 77 -17.56 1.22 -13.97
C LEU A 77 -19.00 1.33 -13.45
N SER A 78 -19.99 1.42 -14.34
CA SER A 78 -21.42 1.38 -13.97
C SER A 78 -21.78 0.07 -13.29
N HIS A 79 -21.41 -1.06 -13.90
CA HIS A 79 -21.61 -2.39 -13.32
C HIS A 79 -20.90 -2.53 -11.98
N LEU A 80 -19.66 -2.03 -11.86
CA LEU A 80 -18.93 -2.05 -10.59
C LEU A 80 -19.59 -1.21 -9.50
N ARG A 81 -20.27 -0.11 -9.83
CA ARG A 81 -21.07 0.67 -8.87
C ARG A 81 -22.29 -0.11 -8.39
N GLU A 82 -22.99 -0.78 -9.30
CA GLU A 82 -24.13 -1.65 -8.97
C GLU A 82 -23.69 -2.80 -8.06
N VAL A 83 -22.58 -3.46 -8.41
CA VAL A 83 -21.95 -4.49 -7.59
C VAL A 83 -21.59 -3.94 -6.21
N LYS A 84 -20.93 -2.78 -6.12
CA LYS A 84 -20.57 -2.16 -4.83
C LYS A 84 -21.81 -1.88 -3.98
N ALA A 85 -22.90 -1.38 -4.58
CA ALA A 85 -24.15 -1.13 -3.88
C ALA A 85 -24.82 -2.44 -3.41
N LYS A 86 -24.82 -3.47 -4.26
CA LYS A 86 -25.30 -4.82 -3.91
C LYS A 86 -24.46 -5.48 -2.83
N LEU A 87 -23.19 -5.11 -2.65
CA LEU A 87 -22.34 -5.69 -1.60
C LEU A 87 -22.27 -4.82 -0.35
N ALA A 88 -22.77 -3.59 -0.39
CA ALA A 88 -22.70 -2.65 0.73
C ALA A 88 -23.42 -3.16 1.99
N HIS A 89 -24.48 -3.96 1.83
CA HIS A 89 -25.26 -4.51 2.94
C HIS A 89 -24.63 -5.77 3.57
N LEU A 90 -23.64 -6.38 2.92
CA LEU A 90 -22.99 -7.62 3.39
C LEU A 90 -21.80 -7.36 4.33
N GLY A 91 -21.57 -6.10 4.68
CA GLY A 91 -20.58 -5.69 5.67
C GLY A 91 -19.14 -5.77 5.20
N ASP A 92 -18.25 -5.37 6.11
CA ASP A 92 -16.85 -5.09 5.82
C ASP A 92 -15.99 -6.34 5.60
N ASP A 93 -16.44 -7.47 6.16
CA ASP A 93 -15.68 -8.72 6.27
C ASP A 93 -15.92 -9.70 5.11
N MET A 94 -16.97 -9.49 4.31
CA MET A 94 -17.36 -10.47 3.28
C MET A 94 -16.58 -10.35 1.97
N TRP A 95 -15.96 -9.20 1.68
CA TRP A 95 -14.99 -9.13 0.58
C TRP A 95 -13.93 -10.21 0.78
N ALA A 96 -13.33 -10.29 1.98
CA ALA A 96 -12.23 -11.20 2.28
C ALA A 96 -12.56 -12.70 2.13
N LYS A 97 -13.85 -13.08 2.19
CA LYS A 97 -14.30 -14.49 2.14
C LYS A 97 -15.01 -14.86 0.83
N THR A 98 -15.42 -13.89 0.03
CA THR A 98 -16.19 -14.15 -1.20
C THR A 98 -15.24 -14.32 -2.39
N THR A 99 -15.38 -15.43 -3.12
CA THR A 99 -14.68 -15.60 -4.40
C THR A 99 -15.46 -14.86 -5.47
N LEU A 100 -14.80 -13.89 -6.11
CA LEU A 100 -15.38 -13.13 -7.22
C LEU A 100 -15.05 -13.82 -8.53
N HIS A 101 -16.05 -13.94 -9.40
CA HIS A 101 -15.86 -14.49 -10.74
C HIS A 101 -16.19 -13.41 -11.76
N VAL A 102 -15.36 -13.29 -12.81
CA VAL A 102 -15.65 -12.41 -13.93
C VAL A 102 -15.89 -13.22 -15.19
N LEU A 103 -17.00 -12.93 -15.86
CA LEU A 103 -17.38 -13.52 -17.14
C LEU A 103 -18.05 -12.46 -18.02
N ASN A 104 -17.67 -12.36 -19.30
CA ASN A 104 -18.23 -11.39 -20.25
C ASN A 104 -18.27 -9.94 -19.72
N ARG A 105 -17.22 -9.51 -19.01
CA ARG A 105 -17.13 -8.18 -18.37
C ARG A 105 -18.20 -7.92 -17.30
N ARG A 106 -18.77 -8.98 -16.71
CA ARG A 106 -19.69 -8.92 -15.57
C ARG A 106 -19.14 -9.72 -14.39
N VAL A 107 -19.44 -9.24 -13.19
CA VAL A 107 -19.02 -9.87 -11.92
C VAL A 107 -20.16 -10.75 -11.41
N GLY A 108 -19.88 -12.03 -11.18
CA GLY A 108 -20.71 -12.98 -10.46
C GLY A 108 -20.09 -13.34 -9.10
N PHE A 109 -20.93 -13.83 -8.19
CA PHE A 109 -20.55 -14.21 -6.83
C PHE A 109 -20.88 -15.69 -6.62
N ILE A 110 -20.00 -16.39 -5.91
CA ILE A 110 -20.36 -17.66 -5.28
C ILE A 110 -20.64 -17.36 -3.81
N ASN A 111 -21.88 -17.61 -3.40
CA ASN A 111 -22.25 -17.49 -2.00
C ASN A 111 -21.48 -18.57 -1.21
N PRO A 112 -20.68 -18.21 -0.19
CA PRO A 112 -19.87 -19.16 0.56
C PRO A 112 -20.70 -20.17 1.36
N GLU A 113 -21.96 -19.87 1.69
CA GLU A 113 -22.86 -20.76 2.42
C GLU A 113 -23.48 -21.82 1.50
N THR A 114 -23.85 -21.45 0.27
CA THR A 114 -24.54 -22.36 -0.66
C THR A 114 -23.57 -23.04 -1.65
N LYS A 115 -22.34 -22.51 -1.79
CA LYS A 115 -21.35 -22.91 -2.81
C LYS A 115 -21.89 -22.88 -4.25
N MET A 116 -23.05 -22.26 -4.47
CA MET A 116 -23.66 -22.13 -5.79
C MET A 116 -23.36 -20.75 -6.37
N PRO A 117 -22.99 -20.66 -7.65
CA PRO A 117 -22.86 -19.37 -8.32
C PRO A 117 -24.25 -18.79 -8.60
N GLU A 118 -24.51 -17.56 -8.17
CA GLU A 118 -25.80 -16.89 -8.40
C GLU A 118 -25.92 -16.27 -9.80
N ASP A 119 -24.87 -16.34 -10.63
CA ASP A 119 -24.89 -15.83 -12.00
C ASP A 119 -23.97 -16.68 -12.90
N ILE A 120 -24.53 -17.70 -13.58
CA ILE A 120 -23.84 -18.47 -14.62
C ILE A 120 -24.54 -18.22 -15.95
N LEU A 121 -23.83 -17.62 -16.90
CA LEU A 121 -24.15 -17.75 -18.32
C LEU A 121 -22.89 -18.16 -19.08
N SER A 122 -22.81 -19.45 -19.36
CA SER A 122 -22.22 -20.05 -20.57
C SER A 122 -20.75 -19.76 -20.89
N GLY A 123 -19.89 -20.73 -20.57
CA GLY A 123 -18.89 -21.29 -21.52
C GLY A 123 -17.92 -20.33 -22.23
N GLN A 124 -17.18 -19.50 -21.50
CA GLN A 124 -15.89 -18.94 -21.94
C GLN A 124 -15.07 -18.54 -20.69
N GLY A 125 -13.74 -18.48 -20.80
CA GLY A 125 -12.79 -18.47 -19.67
C GLY A 125 -13.20 -17.63 -18.45
N ILE A 126 -13.32 -18.29 -17.30
CA ILE A 126 -13.70 -17.68 -16.02
C ILE A 126 -12.42 -17.13 -15.38
N LEU A 127 -12.35 -15.80 -15.16
CA LEU A 127 -11.34 -15.26 -14.26
C LEU A 127 -11.84 -15.42 -12.82
N GLN A 128 -11.20 -16.32 -12.08
CA GLN A 128 -11.47 -16.53 -10.66
C GLN A 128 -10.55 -15.63 -9.83
N ILE A 129 -11.11 -14.58 -9.21
CA ILE A 129 -10.39 -13.73 -8.27
C ILE A 129 -10.76 -14.21 -6.87
N ALA A 130 -9.97 -15.13 -6.32
CA ALA A 130 -10.10 -15.52 -4.93
C ALA A 130 -9.57 -14.40 -4.03
N LEU A 131 -10.44 -13.73 -3.26
CA LEU A 131 -10.00 -12.58 -2.47
C LEU A 131 -8.95 -12.92 -1.40
N GLN A 132 -9.02 -14.13 -0.85
CA GLN A 132 -8.04 -14.65 0.10
C GLN A 132 -6.63 -14.74 -0.49
N VAL A 133 -6.50 -14.99 -1.79
CA VAL A 133 -5.21 -15.02 -2.48
C VAL A 133 -4.67 -13.59 -2.67
N VAL A 134 -5.56 -12.65 -2.97
CA VAL A 134 -5.20 -11.22 -3.12
C VAL A 134 -4.71 -10.65 -1.79
N THR A 135 -5.37 -10.94 -0.67
CA THR A 135 -4.95 -10.47 0.66
C THR A 135 -3.61 -11.05 1.09
N GLY A 136 -3.42 -12.38 1.01
CA GLY A 136 -2.16 -13.02 1.40
C GLY A 136 -0.95 -12.58 0.56
N GLY A 137 -1.15 -12.42 -0.76
CA GLY A 137 -0.13 -11.86 -1.64
C GLY A 137 0.18 -10.40 -1.33
N MET A 138 -0.84 -9.59 -1.01
CA MET A 138 -0.68 -8.17 -0.73
C MET A 138 0.08 -7.91 0.57
N GLU A 139 -0.15 -8.67 1.64
CA GLU A 139 0.65 -8.53 2.86
C GLU A 139 2.15 -8.77 2.62
N THR A 140 2.46 -9.77 1.81
CA THR A 140 3.84 -10.10 1.42
C THR A 140 4.46 -8.98 0.59
N ALA A 141 3.71 -8.43 -0.37
CA ALA A 141 4.14 -7.29 -1.17
C ALA A 141 4.38 -6.02 -0.31
N VAL A 142 3.50 -5.75 0.65
CA VAL A 142 3.66 -4.63 1.59
C VAL A 142 4.89 -4.81 2.46
N ARG A 143 5.10 -6.01 3.03
CA ARG A 143 6.31 -6.33 3.80
C ARG A 143 7.57 -6.15 2.96
N ALA A 144 7.60 -6.68 1.74
CA ALA A 144 8.72 -6.52 0.82
C ALA A 144 8.98 -5.05 0.43
N MET A 145 7.94 -4.23 0.28
CA MET A 145 8.07 -2.81 -0.04
C MET A 145 8.75 -2.00 1.08
N TRP A 146 8.53 -2.37 2.35
CA TRP A 146 9.18 -1.71 3.49
C TRP A 146 10.52 -2.29 3.88
N GLN A 147 10.87 -3.46 3.36
CA GLN A 147 12.21 -4.00 3.55
C GLN A 147 13.23 -3.07 2.87
N ARG A 148 14.20 -2.65 3.67
CA ARG A 148 15.29 -1.83 3.19
C ARG A 148 16.14 -2.65 2.23
N GLN A 149 16.35 -2.11 1.03
CA GLN A 149 17.18 -2.77 0.04
C GLN A 149 18.65 -2.71 0.46
N ASN A 150 19.36 -3.84 0.44
CA ASN A 150 20.79 -3.90 0.78
C ASN A 150 21.63 -2.92 -0.07
N SER A 151 21.21 -2.63 -1.30
CA SER A 151 21.86 -1.65 -2.18
C SER A 151 21.83 -0.20 -1.68
N THR A 152 21.03 0.11 -0.66
CA THR A 152 20.91 1.45 -0.05
C THR A 152 21.74 1.61 1.23
N VAL A 153 22.35 0.53 1.71
CA VAL A 153 23.22 0.58 2.88
C VAL A 153 24.47 1.42 2.57
N GLY A 154 24.85 2.28 3.52
CA GLY A 154 25.96 3.23 3.40
C GLY A 154 25.71 4.40 2.45
N LYS A 155 24.52 4.50 1.84
CA LYS A 155 24.19 5.57 0.90
C LYS A 155 23.39 6.67 1.57
N LEU A 156 23.61 7.89 1.10
CA LEU A 156 22.88 9.08 1.50
C LEU A 156 22.08 9.59 0.31
N GLU A 157 20.88 10.10 0.56
CA GLU A 157 20.04 10.65 -0.49
C GLU A 157 19.29 11.89 0.00
N GLN A 158 18.97 12.77 -0.94
CA GLN A 158 18.08 13.89 -0.71
C GLN A 158 16.85 13.69 -1.59
N LYS A 159 15.70 13.41 -0.97
CA LYS A 159 14.44 13.19 -1.67
C LYS A 159 13.47 14.33 -1.42
N ARG A 160 12.89 14.84 -2.51
CA ARG A 160 11.84 15.87 -2.42
C ARG A 160 10.65 15.33 -1.61
N GLY A 161 10.20 16.10 -0.62
CA GLY A 161 9.07 15.75 0.23
C GLY A 161 9.41 14.78 1.38
N VAL A 162 10.68 14.43 1.57
CA VAL A 162 11.15 13.62 2.70
C VAL A 162 11.91 14.52 3.67
N VAL A 163 11.53 14.51 4.95
CA VAL A 163 12.19 15.25 6.06
C VAL A 163 12.62 16.67 5.64
N HIS A 164 11.67 17.48 5.14
CA HIS A 164 11.93 18.86 4.70
C HIS A 164 13.08 18.99 3.67
N ASN A 165 13.23 18.00 2.78
CA ASN A 165 14.31 17.90 1.79
C ASN A 165 15.72 17.85 2.42
N GLN A 166 15.85 17.38 3.65
CA GLN A 166 17.17 17.13 4.25
C GLN A 166 17.83 15.90 3.62
N VAL A 167 19.15 15.84 3.74
CA VAL A 167 19.91 14.62 3.41
C VAL A 167 19.60 13.57 4.47
N VAL A 168 19.12 12.42 4.02
CA VAL A 168 18.74 11.28 4.86
C VAL A 168 19.56 10.07 4.49
N ILE A 169 19.67 9.12 5.43
CA ILE A 169 20.24 7.81 5.14
C ILE A 169 19.29 7.07 4.20
N ALA A 170 19.80 6.60 3.07
CA ALA A 170 19.00 6.03 2.00
C ALA A 170 18.22 4.80 2.48
N GLY A 171 16.93 4.77 2.12
CA GLY A 171 16.01 3.73 2.59
C GLY A 171 15.47 3.96 4.01
N THR A 172 15.74 5.12 4.62
CA THR A 172 15.22 5.51 5.94
C THR A 172 14.64 6.92 5.92
N ARG A 173 14.05 7.35 7.05
CA ARG A 173 13.69 8.76 7.30
C ARG A 173 14.59 9.41 8.35
N ILE A 174 15.77 8.82 8.59
CA ILE A 174 16.73 9.30 9.59
C ILE A 174 17.64 10.33 8.89
N PRO A 175 17.62 11.60 9.29
CA PRO A 175 18.45 12.62 8.66
C PRO A 175 19.90 12.49 9.13
N VAL A 176 20.85 12.80 8.24
CA VAL A 176 22.29 12.73 8.53
C VAL A 176 22.65 13.57 9.75
N ARG A 177 22.02 14.74 9.88
CA ARG A 177 22.22 15.63 11.04
C ARG A 177 21.95 14.95 12.39
N SER A 178 20.98 14.03 12.45
CA SER A 178 20.64 13.35 13.70
C SER A 178 21.77 12.41 14.11
N VAL A 179 22.32 11.65 13.17
CA VAL A 179 23.46 10.77 13.43
C VAL A 179 24.71 11.57 13.80
N LYS A 180 24.97 12.68 13.09
CA LYS A 180 26.07 13.59 13.43
C LYS A 180 25.95 14.16 14.84
N ALA A 181 24.77 14.62 15.24
CA ALA A 181 24.54 15.16 16.58
C ALA A 181 24.86 14.14 17.69
N PHE A 182 24.53 12.86 17.50
CA PHE A 182 24.94 11.81 18.46
C PHE A 182 26.46 11.62 18.50
N ALA A 183 27.11 11.58 17.33
CA ALA A 183 28.57 11.45 17.26
C ALA A 183 29.28 12.65 17.92
N GLU A 184 28.80 13.88 17.69
CA GLU A 184 29.29 15.11 18.33
C GLU A 184 29.08 15.11 19.85
N ALA A 185 28.00 14.48 20.33
CA ALA A 185 27.76 14.25 21.75
C ALA A 185 28.63 13.14 22.36
N GLY A 186 29.53 12.53 21.58
CA GLY A 186 30.48 11.52 22.04
C GLY A 186 29.95 10.08 22.03
N TYR A 187 28.81 9.80 21.40
CA TYR A 187 28.27 8.44 21.30
C TYR A 187 29.13 7.59 20.37
N SER A 188 29.36 6.34 20.76
CA SER A 188 30.00 5.35 19.90
C SER A 188 29.05 4.87 18.80
N ILE A 189 29.59 4.27 17.73
CA ILE A 189 28.78 3.70 16.63
C ILE A 189 27.76 2.68 17.17
N ASP A 190 28.18 1.82 18.10
CA ASP A 190 27.29 0.79 18.64
C ASP A 190 26.16 1.39 19.50
N GLN A 191 26.42 2.50 20.21
CA GLN A 191 25.37 3.25 20.92
C GLN A 191 24.40 3.94 19.97
N ILE A 192 24.89 4.52 18.87
CA ILE A 192 24.04 5.11 17.84
C ILE A 192 23.13 4.03 17.19
N LEU A 193 23.65 2.82 16.99
CA LEU A 193 22.87 1.70 16.47
C LEU A 193 21.81 1.20 17.45
N ALA A 194 22.04 1.33 18.77
CA ALA A 194 21.02 1.03 19.77
C ALA A 194 19.84 2.02 19.70
N GLU A 195 20.12 3.30 19.43
CA GLU A 195 19.08 4.33 19.22
C GLU A 195 18.38 4.20 17.86
N TYR A 196 19.10 3.72 16.84
CA TYR A 196 18.57 3.52 15.49
C TYR A 196 18.78 2.08 15.00
N PRO A 197 17.97 1.11 15.44
CA PRO A 197 18.15 -0.31 15.10
C PRO A 197 18.03 -0.64 13.61
N THR A 198 17.43 0.25 12.82
CA THR A 198 17.29 0.08 11.36
C THR A 198 18.54 0.45 10.56
N LEU A 199 19.53 1.06 11.22
CA LEU A 199 20.80 1.45 10.60
C LEU A 199 21.84 0.34 10.69
N THR A 200 22.83 0.40 9.82
CA THR A 200 24.02 -0.43 9.88
C THR A 200 25.24 0.42 10.25
N LYS A 201 26.35 -0.25 10.61
CA LYS A 201 27.63 0.42 10.87
C LYS A 201 28.10 1.25 9.68
N GLU A 202 27.81 0.82 8.46
CA GLU A 202 28.17 1.53 7.23
C GLU A 202 27.37 2.83 7.08
N ASP A 203 26.09 2.81 7.43
CA ASP A 203 25.25 4.02 7.40
C ASP A 203 25.75 5.08 8.38
N VAL A 204 26.08 4.65 9.60
CA VAL A 204 26.56 5.55 10.65
C VAL A 204 27.89 6.18 10.22
N ARG A 205 28.82 5.39 9.68
CA ARG A 205 30.09 5.91 9.13
C ARG A 205 29.86 6.87 7.97
N ALA A 206 28.99 6.52 7.03
CA ALA A 206 28.66 7.38 5.89
C ALA A 206 28.09 8.72 6.34
N ALA A 207 27.18 8.70 7.33
CA ALA A 207 26.58 9.91 7.88
C ALA A 207 27.60 10.79 8.65
N ILE A 208 28.49 10.19 9.43
CA ILE A 208 29.54 10.92 10.16
C ILE A 208 30.52 11.60 9.18
N ASN A 209 30.96 10.86 8.15
CA ASN A 209 31.92 11.35 7.15
C ASN A 209 31.29 12.27 6.10
N TYR A 210 29.97 12.50 6.13
CA TYR A 210 29.30 13.33 5.15
C TYR A 210 29.51 14.80 5.42
N ASP A 211 30.34 15.48 4.65
CA ASP A 211 30.40 16.94 4.68
C ASP A 211 29.45 17.50 3.63
N ALA A 212 28.48 18.31 4.08
CA ALA A 212 27.62 19.03 3.17
C ALA A 212 28.51 20.00 2.37
N ALA A 213 28.59 19.81 1.06
CA ALA A 213 29.22 20.79 0.19
C ALA A 213 28.53 22.15 0.45
N ALA A 214 29.34 23.13 0.86
CA ALA A 214 28.93 24.48 1.18
C ALA A 214 28.26 25.20 0.00
#